data_AF-A0A5E4JGG2-F1
#
_entry.id   AF-A0A5E4JGG2-F1
#
_cell.length_a   1.000
_cell.length_b   1.000
_cell.length_c   1.000
_cell.angle_alpha   90.00
_cell.angle_beta   90.00
_cell.angle_gamma   90.00
#
_symmetry.space_group_name_H-M   'P 1'
#
loop_
_entity.id
_entity.type
_entity.pdbx_description
1 polymer ?
#
loop_
_entity_poly.entity_id
_entity_poly.type
_entity_poly.pdbx_seq_one_letter_code
_entity_poly.pdbx_strand_id
1 'polypeptide(L)'
;MELIDILKPSYVQNEVDSIQVNEQLNRIIMAVGYPRTIREGWLDSIISSEGNFDLSMHIKPSNIEAVMTQLNHELVKQEADLMAAQRRE
;
A
#
# COMPACT_ATOMS: atom_id res chain seq x y z
N MET A 1 4.11 -1.43 36.61
CA MET A 1 4.94 -1.34 35.39
C MET A 1 3.97 -1.29 34.24
N GLU A 2 3.89 -0.17 33.54
CA GLU A 2 3.00 -0.06 32.39
C GLU A 2 3.62 -0.78 31.18
N LEU A 3 2.77 -1.28 30.27
CA LEU A 3 3.21 -2.01 29.08
C LEU A 3 4.24 -1.21 28.25
N ILE A 4 4.09 0.11 28.21
CA ILE A 4 4.96 0.99 27.44
C ILE A 4 6.40 1.04 27.97
N ASP A 5 6.58 0.84 29.28
CA ASP A 5 7.91 0.82 29.90
C ASP A 5 8.69 -0.45 29.57
N ILE A 6 7.99 -1.53 29.23
CA ILE A 6 8.59 -2.80 28.80
C ILE A 6 8.96 -2.74 27.31
N LEU A 7 8.14 -2.04 26.51
CA LEU A 7 8.30 -1.96 25.06
C LEU A 7 9.28 -0.87 24.61
N LYS A 8 9.65 0.08 25.48
CA LYS A 8 10.56 1.16 25.10
C LYS A 8 11.99 0.63 24.90
N PRO A 9 12.70 1.09 23.87
CA PRO A 9 14.12 0.78 23.71
C PRO A 9 14.94 1.44 24.83
N SER A 10 16.08 0.84 25.17
CA SER A 10 17.02 1.43 26.13
C SER A 10 17.86 2.54 25.52
N TYR A 11 18.02 2.54 24.18
CA TYR A 11 18.79 3.53 23.44
C TYR A 11 18.23 3.76 22.03
N VAL A 12 18.20 5.03 21.60
CA VAL A 12 17.85 5.45 20.23
C VAL A 12 18.79 6.55 19.77
N GLN A 13 19.44 6.35 18.63
CA GLN A 13 20.18 7.39 17.90
C GLN A 13 19.61 7.52 16.49
N ASN A 14 19.23 8.74 16.10
CA ASN A 14 18.61 9.03 14.82
C ASN A 14 19.55 9.90 13.97
N GLU A 15 19.86 9.42 12.78
CA GLU A 15 20.68 10.09 11.77
C GLU A 15 19.89 10.15 10.44
N VAL A 16 20.34 11.00 9.50
CA VAL A 16 19.60 11.30 8.27
C VAL A 16 19.21 10.03 7.47
N ASP A 17 20.08 9.01 7.43
CA ASP A 17 19.88 7.78 6.66
C ASP A 17 19.82 6.50 7.50
N SER A 18 19.87 6.61 8.83
CA SER A 18 19.89 5.46 9.72
C SER A 18 19.36 5.76 11.11
N ILE A 19 18.72 4.76 11.70
CA ILE A 19 18.29 4.78 13.09
C ILE A 19 18.90 3.58 13.82
N GLN A 20 19.70 3.84 14.84
CA GLN A 20 20.20 2.82 15.73
C GLN A 20 19.24 2.66 16.92
N VAL A 21 18.76 1.43 17.11
CA VAL A 21 17.89 1.06 18.24
C VAL A 21 18.58 -0.06 18.99
N ASN A 22 19.00 0.23 20.23
CA ASN A 22 19.86 -0.66 21.01
C ASN A 22 21.13 -1.06 20.20
N GLU A 23 21.33 -2.36 19.95
CA GLU A 23 22.46 -2.90 19.18
C GLU A 23 22.17 -3.06 17.68
N GLN A 24 20.96 -2.70 17.21
CA GLN A 24 20.55 -2.85 15.82
C GLN A 24 20.63 -1.52 15.07
N LEU A 25 21.38 -1.51 13.97
CA LEU A 25 21.42 -0.40 13.02
C LEU A 25 20.37 -0.64 11.92
N ASN A 26 19.42 0.27 11.79
CA ASN A 26 18.34 0.18 10.82
C ASN A 26 18.45 1.32 9.81
N ARG A 27 17.97 1.09 8.58
CA ARG A 27 17.81 2.11 7.55
C ARG A 27 16.34 2.19 7.16
N ILE A 28 15.80 3.40 7.15
CA ILE A 28 14.42 3.65 6.74
C ILE A 28 14.43 4.06 5.27
N ILE A 29 13.70 3.32 4.43
CA ILE A 29 13.50 3.65 3.02
C ILE A 29 12.05 4.09 2.85
N MET A 30 11.82 5.31 2.39
CA MET A 30 10.49 5.83 2.12
C MET A 30 10.27 6.02 0.62
N ALA A 31 9.27 5.34 0.09
CA ALA A 31 8.78 5.57 -1.28
C ALA A 31 7.45 6.34 -1.22
N VAL A 32 7.32 7.38 -2.05
CA VAL A 32 6.10 8.17 -2.17
C VAL A 32 5.40 7.91 -3.50
N GLY A 33 4.07 7.81 -3.44
CA GLY A 33 3.23 7.51 -4.60
C GLY A 33 3.02 6.01 -4.79
N TYR A 34 1.77 5.58 -4.67
CA TYR A 34 1.38 4.21 -5.01
C TYR A 34 1.32 4.07 -6.54
N PRO A 35 1.92 3.02 -7.14
CA PRO A 35 1.88 2.83 -8.60
C PRO A 35 0.43 2.74 -9.10
N ARG A 36 0.11 3.43 -10.20
CA ARG A 36 -1.25 3.38 -10.80
C ARG A 36 -1.61 2.01 -11.36
N THR A 37 -0.62 1.27 -11.84
CA THR A 37 -0.77 -0.07 -12.40
C THR A 37 0.27 -0.97 -11.75
N ILE A 38 -0.18 -2.08 -11.18
CA ILE A 38 0.67 -3.12 -10.60
C ILE A 38 0.38 -4.44 -11.28
N ARG A 39 1.41 -5.26 -11.46
CA ARG A 39 1.22 -6.68 -11.78
C ARG A 39 0.85 -7.44 -10.51
N GLU A 40 0.25 -8.61 -10.68
CA GLU A 40 0.12 -9.56 -9.59
C GLU A 40 1.52 -9.92 -9.04
N GLY A 41 1.64 -10.04 -7.71
CA GLY A 41 2.92 -10.34 -7.05
C GLY A 41 3.96 -9.22 -7.13
N TRP A 42 3.58 -7.96 -7.35
CA TRP A 42 4.56 -6.87 -7.51
C TRP A 42 5.46 -6.62 -6.30
N LEU A 43 5.05 -7.07 -5.10
CA LEU A 43 5.85 -7.00 -3.87
C LEU A 43 6.64 -8.28 -3.57
N ASP A 44 6.49 -9.33 -4.38
CA ASP A 44 7.05 -10.66 -4.07
C ASP A 44 8.55 -10.59 -3.83
N SER A 45 9.29 -9.82 -4.64
CA SER A 45 10.74 -9.68 -4.47
C SER A 45 11.18 -9.11 -3.12
N ILE A 46 10.34 -8.29 -2.48
CA ILE A 46 10.63 -7.71 -1.17
C ILE A 46 10.22 -8.70 -0.08
N ILE A 47 9.05 -9.32 -0.21
CA ILE A 47 8.48 -10.23 0.79
C ILE A 47 9.26 -11.57 0.81
N SER A 48 9.72 -12.05 -0.34
CA SER A 48 10.49 -13.28 -0.47
C SER A 48 11.99 -13.09 -0.24
N SER A 49 12.43 -11.88 0.10
CA SER A 49 13.83 -11.60 0.34
C SER A 49 14.28 -12.27 1.66
N GLU A 50 15.47 -12.87 1.67
CA GLU A 50 16.03 -13.52 2.87
C GLU A 50 16.49 -12.51 3.95
N GLY A 51 16.35 -11.21 3.71
CA GLY A 51 16.74 -10.17 4.68
C GLY A 51 15.65 -9.86 5.70
N ASN A 52 16.08 -9.32 6.84
CA ASN A 52 15.17 -8.84 7.88
C ASN A 52 14.69 -7.43 7.52
N PHE A 53 13.45 -7.32 7.02
CA PHE A 53 12.83 -6.06 6.65
C PHE A 53 11.45 -5.94 7.28
N ASP A 54 11.20 -4.80 7.92
CA ASP A 54 9.86 -4.40 8.32
C ASP A 54 9.24 -3.54 7.21
N LEU A 55 8.08 -3.96 6.71
CA LEU A 55 7.32 -3.22 5.69
C LEU A 55 6.08 -2.59 6.32
N SER A 56 5.96 -1.27 6.22
CA SER A 56 4.73 -0.55 6.54
C SER A 56 4.22 0.19 5.30
N MET A 57 2.92 0.05 5.03
CA MET A 57 2.26 0.70 3.89
C MET A 57 1.08 1.53 4.37
N HIS A 58 1.07 2.80 3.99
CA HIS A 58 0.00 3.74 4.30
C HIS A 58 -0.75 4.11 3.02
N ILE A 59 -1.79 3.34 2.70
CA ILE A 59 -2.62 3.58 1.51
C ILE A 59 -3.82 4.42 1.89
N LYS A 60 -3.94 5.61 1.29
CA LYS A 60 -5.14 6.43 1.39
C LYS A 60 -6.03 6.14 0.17
N PRO A 61 -7.20 5.49 0.34
CA PRO A 61 -8.08 5.21 -0.78
C PRO A 61 -8.63 6.51 -1.38
N SER A 62 -8.96 6.47 -2.67
CA SER A 62 -9.69 7.54 -3.35
C SER A 62 -11.10 7.72 -2.76
N ASN A 63 -11.72 8.88 -3.00
CA ASN A 63 -13.06 9.17 -2.49
C ASN A 63 -14.08 8.12 -2.99
N ILE A 64 -14.74 7.44 -2.05
CA ILE A 64 -15.71 6.36 -2.30
C ILE A 64 -16.85 6.83 -3.20
N GLU A 65 -17.41 8.03 -2.97
CA GLU A 65 -18.52 8.57 -3.76
C GLU A 65 -18.14 8.74 -5.23
N ALA A 66 -16.92 9.23 -5.48
CA ALA A 66 -16.40 9.40 -6.83
C ALA A 66 -16.23 8.03 -7.53
N VAL A 67 -15.69 7.04 -6.82
CA VAL A 67 -15.50 5.68 -7.35
C VAL A 67 -16.86 5.02 -7.63
N MET A 68 -17.84 5.13 -6.72
CA MET A 68 -19.18 4.57 -6.92
C MET A 68 -19.90 5.21 -8.12
N THR A 69 -19.76 6.52 -8.29
CA THR A 69 -20.32 7.23 -9.46
C THR A 69 -19.69 6.72 -10.75
N GLN A 70 -18.36 6.55 -10.78
CA GLN A 70 -17.65 6.02 -11.93
C GLN A 70 -18.07 4.57 -12.26
N LEU A 71 -18.18 3.70 -11.25
CA LEU A 71 -18.62 2.31 -11.43
C LEU A 71 -20.05 2.22 -11.98
N ASN A 72 -20.97 3.02 -11.44
CA ASN A 72 -22.34 3.07 -11.97
C ASN A 72 -22.38 3.54 -13.42
N HIS A 73 -21.56 4.53 -13.78
CA HIS A 73 -21.47 5.01 -15.16
C HIS A 73 -20.97 3.92 -16.11
N GLU A 74 -19.91 3.20 -15.74
CA GLU A 74 -19.39 2.10 -16.55
C GLU A 74 -20.37 0.92 -16.64
N LEU A 75 -21.13 0.62 -15.58
CA LEU A 75 -22.18 -0.40 -15.61
C LEU A 75 -23.29 -0.04 -16.61
N VAL A 76 -23.83 1.18 -16.53
CA VAL A 76 -24.86 1.66 -17.45
C VAL A 76 -24.37 1.62 -18.90
N LYS A 77 -23.12 2.00 -19.13
CA LYS A 77 -22.49 1.94 -20.46
C LYS A 77 -22.40 0.50 -20.98
N GLN A 78 -21.96 -0.44 -20.15
CA GLN A 78 -21.90 -1.85 -20.54
C GLN A 78 -23.29 -2.43 -20.84
N GLU A 79 -24.30 -2.12 -20.03
CA GLU A 79 -25.68 -2.55 -20.30
C GLU A 79 -26.21 -1.98 -21.62
N ALA A 80 -25.94 -0.71 -21.91
CA ALA A 80 -26.33 -0.09 -23.17
C ALA A 80 -25.65 -0.75 -24.39
N ASP A 81 -24.37 -1.07 -24.28
CA ASP A 81 -23.61 -1.77 -25.33
C ASP A 81 -24.16 -3.19 -25.58
N LEU A 82 -24.52 -3.92 -24.51
CA LEU A 82 -25.17 -5.24 -24.61
C LEU A 82 -26.53 -5.16 -25.31
N MET A 83 -27.37 -4.18 -24.94
CA MET A 83 -28.67 -3.97 -25.60
C MET A 83 -28.52 -3.59 -27.07
N ALA A 84 -27.51 -2.78 -27.40
CA ALA A 84 -27.22 -2.40 -28.78
C ALA A 84 -26.73 -3.58 -29.62
N ALA A 85 -25.95 -4.49 -29.04
CA ALA A 85 -25.52 -5.73 -29.69
C ALA A 85 -26.72 -6.66 -29.98
N GLN A 86 -27.62 -6.86 -29.02
CA GLN A 86 -28.82 -7.69 -29.20
C GLN A 86 -29.78 -7.19 -30.28
N ARG A 87 -29.84 -5.87 -30.53
CA ARG A 87 -30.69 -5.29 -31.60
C ARG A 87 -30.09 -5.43 -33.00
N ARG A 88 -28.83 -5.82 -33.13
CA ARG A 88 -28.14 -6.01 -34.42
C ARG A 88 -28.24 -7.45 -34.93
N GLU A 89 -28.75 -8.37 -34.13
CA GLU A 89 -29.16 -9.72 -34.51
C GLU A 89 -30.63 -9.72 -34.97
#